data_AF-A0A930SL87-F1
#
_entry.id   AF-A0A930SL87-F1
#
_cell.length_a   1.000
_cell.length_b   1.000
_cell.length_c   1.000
_cell.angle_alpha   90.00
_cell.angle_beta   90.00
_cell.angle_gamma   90.00
#
_symmetry.space_group_name_H-M   'P 1'
#
loop_
_entity.id
_entity.type
_entity.pdbx_description
1 polymer ?
#
loop_
_entity_poly.entity_id
_entity_poly.type
_entity_poly.pdbx_seq_one_letter_code
_entity_poly.pdbx_strand_id
1 'polypeptide(L)'
;MDGHSARDGDGENNSTIERITLAMDETTGDDTRLTRFHAGADTTAAGPKCHDYPEAVYIISGQLYDAAFDQWLEAGHDASRPPGEIYGPFRAEEA
;
A
#
# COMPACT_ATOMS: atom_id res chain seq x y z
N MET A 1 -18.72 35.24 -1.39
CA MET A 1 -17.43 34.83 -2.00
C MET A 1 -17.71 33.57 -2.76
N ASP A 2 -17.93 33.77 -4.05
CA ASP A 2 -18.28 32.75 -5.02
C ASP A 2 -17.10 31.81 -5.32
N GLY A 3 -17.42 30.53 -5.52
CA GLY A 3 -16.92 29.72 -6.63
C GLY A 3 -15.45 29.29 -6.66
N HIS A 4 -15.22 27.99 -6.44
CA HIS A 4 -14.57 27.01 -7.34
C HIS A 4 -15.24 25.66 -6.96
N SER A 5 -16.14 24.98 -7.70
CA SER A 5 -16.18 24.51 -9.10
C SER A 5 -14.87 23.81 -9.49
N ALA A 6 -14.81 22.55 -9.91
CA ALA A 6 -15.79 21.47 -10.09
C ALA A 6 -15.02 20.12 -10.17
N ARG A 7 -15.72 19.04 -9.80
CA ARG A 7 -15.70 17.67 -10.36
C ARG A 7 -14.42 17.19 -11.07
N ASP A 8 -13.86 16.10 -10.53
CA ASP A 8 -13.52 14.94 -11.35
C ASP A 8 -14.54 13.83 -11.02
N GLY A 9 -15.35 13.51 -12.02
CA GLY A 9 -16.06 12.25 -12.08
C GLY A 9 -15.53 11.52 -13.31
N ASP A 10 -15.04 10.30 -13.11
CA ASP A 10 -14.95 9.25 -14.12
C ASP A 10 -14.74 7.90 -13.42
N GLY A 11 -15.65 6.96 -13.68
CA GLY A 11 -15.39 5.51 -13.64
C GLY A 11 -15.50 4.81 -12.29
N GLU A 12 -16.05 3.59 -12.31
CA GLU A 12 -16.12 2.62 -11.21
C GLU A 12 -14.93 2.68 -10.24
N ASN A 13 -15.21 2.89 -8.94
CA ASN A 13 -14.24 2.71 -7.87
C ASN A 13 -13.92 1.22 -7.68
N ASN A 14 -13.26 0.58 -8.65
CA ASN A 14 -12.77 -0.80 -8.55
C ASN A 14 -11.27 -0.82 -8.22
N SER A 15 -10.83 0.06 -7.31
CA SER A 15 -9.50 -0.06 -6.73
C SER A 15 -9.53 -1.22 -5.74
N THR A 16 -8.82 -2.30 -6.05
CA THR A 16 -8.64 -3.44 -5.13
C THR A 16 -7.72 -3.10 -3.95
N ILE A 17 -7.25 -1.85 -3.84
CA ILE A 17 -6.41 -1.35 -2.76
C ILE A 17 -6.98 -0.05 -2.21
N GLU A 18 -7.21 -0.01 -0.90
CA GLU A 18 -7.61 1.18 -0.14
C GLU A 18 -6.48 1.67 0.75
N ARG A 19 -6.39 2.99 0.95
CA ARG A 19 -5.39 3.62 1.80
C ARG A 19 -6.01 4.73 2.64
N ILE A 20 -5.66 4.78 3.92
CA ILE A 20 -6.02 5.84 4.84
C ILE A 20 -4.74 6.32 5.55
N THR A 21 -4.44 7.61 5.43
CA THR A 21 -3.35 8.24 6.18
C THR A 21 -3.80 8.50 7.61
N LEU A 22 -3.02 8.01 8.58
CA LEU A 22 -3.25 8.19 10.01
C LEU A 22 -2.51 9.40 10.56
N ALA A 23 -1.30 9.65 10.06
CA ALA A 23 -0.46 10.79 10.43
C ALA A 23 0.40 11.21 9.22
N MET A 24 0.70 12.49 9.14
CA MET A 24 1.51 13.11 8.08
C MET A 24 2.38 14.20 8.71
N ASP A 25 3.68 14.18 8.43
CA ASP A 25 4.57 15.31 8.66
C ASP A 25 4.66 16.15 7.38
N GLU A 26 4.04 17.31 7.37
CA GLU A 26 4.04 18.24 6.22
C GLU A 26 5.43 18.83 5.92
N THR A 27 6.38 18.74 6.86
CA THR A 27 7.74 19.26 6.69
C THR A 27 8.64 18.28 5.97
N THR A 28 8.59 17.01 6.37
CA THR A 28 9.45 15.95 5.80
C THR A 28 8.76 15.16 4.70
N GLY A 29 7.43 15.08 4.72
CA GLY A 29 6.62 14.23 3.85
C GLY A 29 6.42 12.81 4.40
N ASP A 30 6.88 12.52 5.62
CA ASP A 30 6.72 11.19 6.23
C ASP A 30 5.26 10.92 6.59
N ASP A 31 4.75 9.75 6.23
CA ASP A 31 3.39 9.34 6.54
C ASP A 31 3.32 8.01 7.31
N THR A 32 2.29 7.89 8.14
CA THR A 32 1.85 6.60 8.66
C THR A 32 0.46 6.34 8.09
N ARG A 33 0.26 5.17 7.48
CA ARG A 33 -1.00 4.83 6.81
C ARG A 33 -1.42 3.39 7.05
N LEU A 34 -2.71 3.15 6.96
CA LEU A 34 -3.28 1.82 6.79
C LEU A 34 -3.51 1.59 5.30
N THR A 35 -3.02 0.45 4.81
CA THR A 35 -3.28 -0.01 3.44
C THR A 35 -4.04 -1.33 3.53
N ARG A 36 -5.18 -1.41 2.87
CA ARG A 36 -5.98 -2.63 2.76
C ARG A 36 -5.93 -3.10 1.31
N PHE A 37 -5.48 -4.33 1.11
CA PHE A 37 -5.64 -5.05 -0.15
C PHE A 37 -6.93 -5.86 -0.03
N HIS A 38 -7.88 -5.63 -0.93
CA HIS A 38 -9.11 -6.41 -1.01
C HIS A 38 -8.81 -7.80 -1.58
N ALA A 39 -9.70 -8.77 -1.33
CA ALA A 39 -9.60 -10.10 -1.92
C ALA A 39 -9.47 -10.00 -3.46
N GLY A 40 -8.50 -10.71 -4.02
CA GLY A 40 -8.17 -10.66 -5.45
C GLY A 40 -7.32 -9.47 -5.89
N ALA A 41 -6.81 -8.64 -4.96
CA ALA A 41 -5.85 -7.61 -5.32
C ALA A 41 -4.56 -8.24 -5.85
N ASP A 42 -4.13 -7.81 -7.04
CA ASP A 42 -2.88 -8.26 -7.68
C ASP A 42 -2.15 -7.05 -8.28
N THR A 43 -0.96 -6.77 -7.75
CA THR A 43 -0.10 -5.68 -8.25
C THR A 43 0.97 -6.15 -9.22
N THR A 44 0.90 -7.38 -9.74
CA THR A 44 1.90 -7.96 -10.67
C THR A 44 2.13 -7.05 -11.88
N ALA A 45 1.07 -6.46 -12.44
CA ALA A 45 1.17 -5.54 -13.58
C ALA A 45 1.90 -4.22 -13.25
N ALA A 46 1.88 -3.79 -11.98
CA ALA A 46 2.61 -2.60 -11.53
C ALA A 46 4.10 -2.90 -11.25
N GLY A 47 4.47 -4.18 -11.14
CA GLY A 47 5.82 -4.61 -10.83
C GLY A 47 6.23 -4.41 -9.36
N PRO A 48 7.48 -4.75 -9.02
CA PRO A 48 8.02 -4.56 -7.68
C PRO A 48 8.26 -3.07 -7.40
N LYS A 49 8.33 -2.73 -6.13
CA LYS A 49 8.61 -1.38 -5.63
C LYS A 49 9.96 -1.32 -4.95
N CYS A 50 10.55 -0.14 -4.96
CA CYS A 50 11.81 0.22 -4.32
C CYS A 50 11.81 1.73 -4.11
N HIS A 51 12.28 2.21 -2.96
CA HIS A 51 12.37 3.63 -2.65
C HIS A 51 13.66 3.96 -1.93
N ASP A 52 14.01 5.24 -1.88
CA ASP A 52 15.22 5.80 -1.25
C ASP A 52 15.03 6.19 0.23
N TYR A 53 13.88 5.90 0.81
CA TYR A 53 13.57 6.10 2.23
C TYR A 53 13.29 4.76 2.94
N PRO A 54 13.53 4.67 4.26
CA PRO A 54 13.19 3.48 5.02
C PRO A 54 11.67 3.34 5.17
N GLU A 55 11.17 2.10 5.12
CA GLU A 55 9.77 1.79 5.38
C GLU A 55 9.69 0.69 6.45
N ALA A 56 8.73 0.80 7.37
CA ALA A 56 8.40 -0.27 8.30
C ALA A 56 6.94 -0.66 8.09
N VAL A 57 6.67 -1.96 8.04
CA VAL A 57 5.32 -2.51 7.86
C VAL A 57 5.00 -3.51 8.96
N TYR A 58 3.73 -3.57 9.35
CA TYR A 58 3.19 -4.55 10.27
C TYR A 58 1.86 -5.05 9.73
N ILE A 59 1.68 -6.37 9.65
CA ILE A 59 0.44 -6.96 9.15
C ILE A 59 -0.55 -7.08 10.31
N ILE A 60 -1.64 -6.31 10.22
CA ILE A 60 -2.67 -6.28 11.27
C ILE A 60 -3.61 -7.51 11.15
N SER A 61 -3.99 -7.87 9.93
CA SER A 61 -4.95 -8.94 9.65
C SER A 61 -4.77 -9.48 8.23
N GLY A 62 -5.27 -10.69 7.98
CA GLY A 62 -5.24 -11.31 6.66
C GLY A 62 -3.84 -11.78 6.26
N GLN A 63 -3.65 -11.95 4.95
CA GLN A 63 -2.38 -12.36 4.36
C GLN A 63 -2.09 -11.61 3.07
N LEU A 64 -0.82 -11.33 2.81
CA LEU A 64 -0.35 -10.65 1.60
C LEU A 64 0.90 -11.36 1.08
N TYR A 65 0.85 -11.89 -0.13
CA TYR A 65 1.99 -12.52 -0.76
C TYR A 65 2.93 -11.46 -1.33
N ASP A 66 4.21 -11.52 -0.95
CA ASP A 66 5.27 -10.67 -1.48
C ASP A 66 6.15 -11.50 -2.43
N ALA A 67 6.05 -11.20 -3.73
CA ALA A 67 6.77 -11.95 -4.76
C ALA A 67 8.29 -11.72 -4.75
N ALA A 68 8.80 -10.62 -4.18
CA ALA A 68 10.25 -10.40 -4.09
C ALA A 68 10.90 -11.36 -3.09
N PHE A 69 10.17 -11.74 -2.05
CA PHE A 69 10.63 -12.64 -0.99
C PHE A 69 10.08 -14.07 -1.14
N ASP A 70 9.19 -14.30 -2.11
CA ASP A 70 8.47 -15.57 -2.31
C ASP A 70 7.80 -16.06 -1.01
N GLN A 71 7.10 -15.15 -0.33
CA GLN A 71 6.57 -15.42 1.02
C GLN A 71 5.20 -14.78 1.25
N TRP A 72 4.33 -15.49 1.98
CA TRP A 72 3.13 -14.92 2.58
C TRP A 72 3.45 -14.15 3.87
N LEU A 73 3.04 -12.88 3.92
CA LEU A 73 3.05 -12.05 5.11
C LEU A 73 1.69 -12.18 5.79
N GLU A 74 1.66 -12.62 7.04
CA GLU A 74 0.44 -12.92 7.80
C GLU A 74 0.33 -12.01 9.03
N ALA A 75 -0.85 -11.96 9.64
CA ALA A 75 -1.09 -11.16 10.85
C ALA A 75 -0.02 -11.42 11.94
N GLY A 76 0.60 -10.35 12.43
CA GLY A 76 1.70 -10.41 13.39
C GLY A 76 3.09 -10.38 12.78
N HIS A 77 3.25 -10.58 11.47
CA HIS A 77 4.53 -10.31 10.81
C HIS A 77 4.82 -8.82 10.72
N ASP A 78 6.10 -8.49 10.86
CA ASP A 78 6.66 -7.17 10.59
C ASP A 78 7.77 -7.28 9.53
N ALA A 79 8.05 -6.16 8.87
CA ALA A 79 9.25 -6.02 8.07
C ALA A 79 9.82 -4.60 8.19
N SER A 80 11.14 -4.53 8.30
CA SER A 80 11.91 -3.29 8.15
C SER A 80 12.58 -3.31 6.78
N ARG A 81 12.29 -2.28 5.97
CA ARG A 81 12.81 -2.12 4.61
C ARG A 81 13.78 -0.94 4.61
N PRO A 82 15.09 -1.17 4.49
CA PRO A 82 16.03 -0.08 4.29
C PRO A 82 15.81 0.58 2.90
N PRO A 83 16.35 1.79 2.68
CA PRO A 83 16.42 2.38 1.35
C PRO A 83 17.01 1.40 0.33
N GLY A 84 16.36 1.27 -0.82
CA GLY A 84 16.80 0.39 -1.91
C GLY A 84 16.23 -1.03 -1.88
N GLU A 85 15.58 -1.45 -0.79
CA GLU A 85 14.98 -2.79 -0.71
C GLU A 85 13.90 -2.98 -1.79
N ILE A 86 13.98 -4.10 -2.51
CA ILE A 86 12.99 -4.48 -3.53
C ILE A 86 11.92 -5.32 -2.85
N TYR A 87 10.66 -4.95 -3.03
CA TYR A 87 9.54 -5.67 -2.43
C TYR A 87 8.32 -5.70 -3.36
N GLY A 88 7.40 -6.62 -3.11
CA GLY A 88 6.30 -6.92 -4.02
C GLY A 88 6.79 -7.47 -5.38
N PRO A 89 5.95 -7.47 -6.43
CA PRO A 89 4.54 -7.13 -6.41
C PRO A 89 3.75 -7.99 -5.42
N PHE A 90 2.61 -7.47 -4.98
CA PHE A 90 1.78 -8.09 -3.97
C PHE A 90 0.57 -8.80 -4.56
N ARG A 91 0.14 -9.88 -3.90
CA ARG A 91 -1.15 -10.53 -4.15
C ARG A 91 -1.89 -10.80 -2.85
N ALA A 92 -3.20 -10.58 -2.86
CA ALA A 92 -4.10 -10.97 -1.79
C ALA A 92 -5.14 -11.93 -2.35
N GLU A 93 -5.23 -13.13 -1.79
CA GLU A 93 -6.23 -14.13 -2.20
C GLU A 93 -7.56 -13.91 -1.47
N GLU A 94 -7.50 -13.66 -0.17
CA GLU A 94 -8.65 -13.48 0.72
C GLU A 94 -8.60 -12.12 1.42
N ALA A 95 -9.74 -11.68 1.98
CA ALA A 95 -9.90 -10.37 2.65
C ALA A 95 -9.53 -10.38 4.13
#